data_AF-A0A532CHZ3-F1
#
_entry.id   AF-A0A532CHZ3-F1
#
_cell.length_a   1.000
_cell.length_b   1.000
_cell.length_c   1.000
_cell.angle_alpha   90.00
_cell.angle_beta   90.00
_cell.angle_gamma   90.00
#
_symmetry.space_group_name_H-M   'P 1'
#
loop_
_entity.id
_entity.type
_entity.pdbx_description
1 polymer ?
#
loop_
_entity_poly.entity_id
_entity_poly.type
_entity_poly.pdbx_seq_one_letter_code
_entity_poly.pdbx_strand_id
1 'polypeptide(L)' 'RLHRAAVRLRTSDQAISAIAFAAGFNDLSTFNRRFRRLMDEAPGTYRARRRRS' A
#
# COMPACT_ATOMS: atom_id res chain seq x y z
N ARG A 1 0.38 10.48 -4.28
CA ARG A 1 0.15 9.79 -2.98
C ARG A 1 0.28 8.27 -3.07
N LEU A 2 -0.51 7.57 -3.91
CA LEU A 2 -0.52 6.10 -3.97
C LEU A 2 0.80 5.51 -4.50
N HIS A 3 1.43 6.14 -5.50
CA HIS A 3 2.78 5.73 -5.94
C HIS A 3 3.82 5.78 -4.81
N ARG A 4 3.82 6.84 -3.98
CA ARG A 4 4.70 6.90 -2.80
C ARG A 4 4.37 5.83 -1.75
N ALA A 5 3.09 5.52 -1.57
CA ALA A 5 2.65 4.41 -0.71
C ALA A 5 3.14 3.06 -1.24
N ALA A 6 3.08 2.83 -2.55
CA ALA A 6 3.58 1.62 -3.20
C ALA A 6 5.10 1.49 -3.05
N VAL A 7 5.85 2.57 -3.22
CA VAL A 7 7.29 2.59 -2.93
C VAL A 7 7.54 2.15 -1.48
N ARG A 8 6.86 2.77 -0.50
CA ARG A 8 7.01 2.38 0.93
C ARG A 8 6.60 0.94 1.23
N LEU A 9 5.56 0.42 0.59
CA LEU A 9 5.12 -0.97 0.76
C LEU A 9 6.22 -1.96 0.34
N ARG A 10 7.00 -1.60 -0.68
CA ARG A 10 8.13 -2.41 -1.17
C ARG A 10 9.41 -2.18 -0.40
N THR A 11 9.68 -0.96 0.07
CA THR A 11 11.00 -0.62 0.64
C THR A 11 11.05 -0.66 2.17
N SER A 12 9.91 -0.80 2.85
CA SER A 12 9.83 -0.83 4.31
C SER A 12 8.95 -1.96 4.81
N ASP A 13 9.04 -2.25 6.12
CA ASP A 13 8.14 -3.15 6.85
C ASP A 13 7.07 -2.43 7.69
N GLN A 14 6.90 -1.12 7.50
CA GLN A 14 5.88 -0.33 8.20
C GLN A 14 4.48 -0.92 8.02
N ALA A 15 3.62 -0.84 9.04
CA ALA A 15 2.25 -1.34 8.91
C ALA A 15 1.52 -0.69 7.71
N ILE A 16 0.68 -1.47 7.01
CA ILE A 16 -0.10 -0.97 5.85
C ILE A 16 -0.98 0.21 6.28
N SER A 17 -1.51 0.18 7.50
CA SER A 17 -2.25 1.29 8.13
C SER A 17 -1.42 2.56 8.23
N ALA A 18 -0.19 2.47 8.76
CA ALA A 18 0.70 3.63 8.86
C ALA A 18 1.03 4.23 7.49
N ILE A 19 1.24 3.39 6.46
CA ILE A 19 1.46 3.85 5.09
C ILE A 19 0.21 4.52 4.51
N ALA A 20 -0.99 3.99 4.80
CA ALA A 20 -2.26 4.56 4.38
C ALA A 20 -2.47 5.96 4.99
N PHE A 21 -2.26 6.12 6.30
CA PHE A 21 -2.36 7.41 6.99
C PHE A 21 -1.32 8.40 6.46
N ALA A 22 -0.06 7.99 6.29
CA ALA A 22 0.99 8.82 5.70
C ALA A 22 0.73 9.20 4.23
N ALA A 23 -0.17 8.50 3.54
CA ALA A 23 -0.62 8.82 2.19
C ALA A 23 -1.88 9.72 2.16
N GLY A 24 -2.40 10.12 3.31
CA GLY A 24 -3.55 11.01 3.48
C GLY A 24 -4.91 10.32 3.47
N PHE A 25 -4.96 9.03 3.85
CA PHE A 25 -6.22 8.30 3.97
C PHE A 25 -6.62 8.19 5.44
N ASN A 26 -7.90 8.41 5.74
CA ASN A 26 -8.44 8.30 7.09
C ASN A 26 -8.86 6.87 7.45
N ASP A 27 -8.93 5.97 6.46
CA ASP A 27 -9.31 4.58 6.66
C ASP A 27 -8.63 3.63 5.66
N LEU A 28 -8.45 2.39 6.10
CA LEU A 28 -7.81 1.33 5.32
C LEU A 28 -8.67 0.85 4.14
N SER A 29 -10.00 0.86 4.26
CA SER A 29 -10.90 0.35 3.22
C SER A 29 -10.86 1.22 1.95
N THR A 30 -10.87 2.54 2.12
CA THR A 30 -10.72 3.53 1.04
C THR A 30 -9.34 3.47 0.43
N PHE A 31 -8.30 3.31 1.25
CA PHE A 31 -6.94 3.09 0.77
C PHE A 31 -6.85 1.83 -0.09
N ASN A 32 -7.29 0.68 0.43
CA ASN A 32 -7.23 -0.61 -0.25
C ASN A 32 -7.99 -0.59 -1.58
N ARG A 33 -9.21 -0.03 -1.62
CA ARG A 33 -10.00 0.09 -2.85
C ARG A 33 -9.31 0.93 -3.91
N ARG A 34 -8.79 2.10 -3.52
CA ARG A 34 -8.09 3.01 -4.46
C ARG A 34 -6.72 2.47 -4.88
N PHE A 35 -6.01 1.79 -3.99
CA PHE A 35 -4.74 1.16 -4.28
C PHE A 35 -4.93 0.03 -5.30
N ARG A 36 -5.87 -0.89 -5.06
CA ARG A 36 -6.19 -1.98 -5.99
C ARG A 36 -6.61 -1.46 -7.37
N ARG A 37 -7.40 -0.38 -7.43
CA ARG A 37 -7.81 0.21 -8.71
C ARG A 37 -6.64 0.80 -9.52
N LEU A 38 -5.57 1.24 -8.86
CA LEU A 38 -4.43 1.87 -9.52
C LEU A 38 -3.28 0.90 -9.81
N MET A 39 -3.09 -0.09 -8.94
CA MET A 39 -1.95 -1.01 -8.96
C MET A 39 -2.34 -2.45 -9.33
N ASP A 40 -3.62 -2.67 -9.70
CA ASP A 40 -4.28 -3.96 -9.99
C ASP A 40 -4.22 -5.03 -8.88
N GLU A 41 -3.52 -4.75 -7.78
CA GLU A 41 -3.32 -5.67 -6.66
C GLU A 41 -3.62 -4.98 -5.33
N ALA A 42 -4.00 -5.77 -4.31
CA ALA A 42 -4.14 -5.24 -2.95
C ALA A 42 -2.76 -4.91 -2.35
N PRO A 43 -2.65 -3.89 -1.47
CA PRO A 43 -1.36 -3.46 -0.91
C PRO A 43 -0.62 -4.55 -0.14
N GLY A 44 -1.34 -5.48 0.49
CA GLY A 44 -0.76 -6.66 1.14
C GLY A 44 -0.11 -7.63 0.15
N THR A 45 -0.83 -7.98 -0.92
CA THR A 45 -0.30 -8.82 -2.02
C THR A 45 0.91 -8.16 -2.69
N TYR A 46 0.81 -6.85 -2.94
CA TYR A 46 1.85 -6.04 -3.54
C TYR A 46 3.14 -6.05 -2.69
N ARG A 47 3.02 -5.92 -1.35
CA ARG A 47 4.15 -6.09 -0.44
C ARG A 47 4.70 -7.52 -0.45
N ALA A 48 3.83 -8.52 -0.37
CA ALA A 48 4.24 -9.92 -0.32
C ALA A 48 5.03 -10.35 -1.56
N ARG A 49 4.74 -9.76 -2.73
CA ARG A 49 5.49 -10.01 -3.97
C ARG A 49 6.96 -9.64 -3.85
N ARG A 50 7.30 -8.54 -3.16
CA ARG A 50 8.69 -8.14 -2.86
C ARG A 50 9.41 -9.12 -1.94
N ARG A 51 8.69 -9.88 -1.11
CA ARG A 51 9.31 -10.86 -0.20
C ARG A 51 9.57 -12.21 -0.87
N ARG A 52 9.03 -12.43 -2.07
CA ARG A 52 9.21 -13.66 -2.85
C ARG A 52 10.30 -13.54 -3.92
N SER A 53 10.94 -12.37 -4.04
CA SER A 53 11.97 -12.01 -5.03
C SER A 53 13.21 -11.57 -4.30
#